data_AF-A0A242MDL6-F1
#
_entry.id   AF-A0A242MDL6-F1
#
_cell.length_a   1.000
_cell.length_b   1.000
_cell.length_c   1.000
_cell.angle_alpha   90.00
_cell.angle_beta   90.00
_cell.angle_gamma   90.00
#
_symmetry.space_group_name_H-M   'P 1'
#
loop_
_entity.id
_entity.type
_entity.pdbx_description
1 polymer ?
#
loop_
_entity_poly.entity_id
_entity_poly.type
_entity_poly.pdbx_seq_one_letter_code
_entity_poly.pdbx_strand_id
1 'polypeptide(L)'
;MFGSGYTWGSVRTADVHLAGEVAASTSIQIIADPAVPAVPASCSNSGLPMLTATALRSNGILGVGPFTADCGSGCATTALPRWYYSCTSGACVSATLPVAQQVTNPVSNFATDNNGVLIELPAVADTGASSVSGTMTFGIGSQSNNQLESAQVLPGNGVTGFVKTMFQGSTYATSFIDSGSNGLFFPLTSMPGCGVWFCPTAPQSLTASITGTNAATTSVTFAVGNGLSLFATGNNALSNLAGPANGYFDWGLPFFYGRRVFTAIEAQVTPEGQGPYYAF
;
A
#
# COMPACT_ATOMS: atom_id res chain seq x y z
N MET A 1 -0.25 -8.98 8.13
CA MET A 1 1.13 -8.52 8.43
C MET A 1 1.35 -7.20 7.72
N PHE A 2 2.12 -6.28 8.31
CA PHE A 2 2.46 -4.97 7.73
C PHE A 2 3.97 -4.74 7.78
N GLY A 3 4.49 -3.77 7.02
CA GLY A 3 5.92 -3.46 7.00
C GLY A 3 6.51 -3.13 8.38
N SER A 4 5.70 -2.53 9.27
CA SER A 4 6.12 -2.10 10.61
C SER A 4 5.69 -3.03 11.76
N GLY A 5 4.84 -4.03 11.48
CA GLY A 5 4.22 -4.79 12.56
C GLY A 5 3.16 -5.79 12.15
N TYR A 6 2.36 -6.22 13.12
CA TYR A 6 1.27 -7.16 12.92
C TYR A 6 -0.03 -6.70 13.57
N THR A 7 -1.14 -7.06 12.94
CA THR A 7 -2.47 -7.05 13.56
C THR A 7 -2.88 -8.48 13.86
N TRP A 8 -3.78 -8.63 14.82
CA TRP A 8 -4.40 -9.90 15.17
C TRP A 8 -5.87 -9.66 15.44
N GLY A 9 -6.72 -10.60 15.06
CA GLY A 9 -8.15 -10.41 15.14
C GLY A 9 -8.91 -11.45 14.33
N SER A 10 -10.22 -11.29 14.29
CA SER A 10 -11.10 -12.16 13.53
C SER A 10 -11.39 -11.61 12.14
N VAL A 11 -11.79 -12.50 11.23
CA VAL A 11 -12.50 -12.10 10.01
C VAL A 11 -14.00 -12.11 10.30
N ARG A 12 -14.67 -11.03 9.89
CA ARG A 12 -16.12 -10.82 10.01
C ARG A 12 -16.67 -10.28 8.70
N THR A 13 -17.97 -10.43 8.51
CA THR A 13 -18.68 -9.84 7.38
C THR A 13 -19.34 -8.53 7.81
N ALA A 14 -19.20 -7.49 7.01
CA ALA A 14 -19.88 -6.21 7.21
C ALA A 14 -20.22 -5.53 5.87
N ASP A 15 -21.24 -4.69 5.89
CA ASP A 15 -21.48 -3.75 4.79
C ASP A 15 -20.58 -2.52 5.00
N VAL A 16 -19.78 -2.17 3.98
CA VAL A 16 -18.87 -1.02 4.03
C VAL A 16 -19.44 0.10 3.17
N HIS A 17 -19.79 1.21 3.79
CA HIS A 17 -20.34 2.40 3.13
C HIS A 17 -19.26 3.47 2.97
N LEU A 18 -18.98 3.90 1.73
CA LEU A 18 -17.95 4.91 1.44
C LEU A 18 -18.44 5.84 0.33
N ALA A 19 -18.50 7.15 0.60
CA ALA A 19 -18.83 8.19 -0.37
C ALA A 19 -20.10 7.94 -1.24
N GLY A 20 -21.08 7.20 -0.70
CA GLY A 20 -22.32 6.83 -1.42
C GLY A 20 -22.32 5.42 -2.01
N GLU A 21 -21.14 4.80 -2.16
CA GLU A 21 -20.99 3.40 -2.57
C GLU A 21 -21.21 2.44 -1.38
N VAL A 22 -21.64 1.22 -1.71
CA VAL A 22 -21.88 0.15 -0.74
C VAL A 22 -21.18 -1.12 -1.18
N ALA A 23 -20.22 -1.58 -0.39
CA ALA A 23 -19.57 -2.87 -0.53
C ALA A 23 -20.25 -3.86 0.43
N ALA A 24 -21.32 -4.47 -0.05
CA ALA A 24 -22.15 -5.37 0.76
C ALA A 24 -21.40 -6.66 1.11
N SER A 25 -21.64 -7.18 2.32
CA SER A 25 -21.11 -8.47 2.78
C SER A 25 -19.60 -8.63 2.61
N THR A 26 -18.84 -7.57 2.85
CA THR A 26 -17.38 -7.56 2.72
C THR A 26 -16.71 -8.24 3.91
N SER A 27 -15.74 -9.11 3.63
CA SER A 27 -14.92 -9.72 4.68
C SER A 27 -13.89 -8.72 5.18
N ILE A 28 -13.95 -8.39 6.47
CA ILE A 28 -13.08 -7.42 7.14
C ILE A 28 -12.35 -8.06 8.32
N GLN A 29 -11.15 -7.56 8.64
CA GLN A 29 -10.48 -7.90 9.89
C GLN A 29 -10.94 -6.97 11.01
N ILE A 30 -11.46 -7.54 12.10
CA ILE A 30 -11.66 -6.80 13.36
C ILE A 30 -10.37 -6.92 14.18
N ILE A 31 -9.56 -5.85 14.16
CA ILE A 31 -8.29 -5.80 14.91
C ILE A 31 -8.58 -5.82 16.40
N ALA A 32 -7.81 -6.62 17.13
CA ALA A 32 -7.91 -6.83 18.57
C ALA A 32 -9.29 -7.32 19.04
N ASP A 33 -9.97 -8.13 18.21
CA ASP A 33 -11.24 -8.75 18.58
C ASP A 33 -11.07 -9.62 19.85
N PRO A 34 -11.72 -9.29 20.99
CA PRO A 34 -11.62 -10.07 22.22
C PRO A 34 -12.29 -11.45 22.12
N ALA A 35 -13.07 -11.71 21.07
CA ALA A 35 -13.73 -12.99 20.85
C ALA A 35 -12.79 -14.07 20.28
N VAL A 36 -11.56 -13.73 19.86
CA VAL A 36 -10.56 -14.71 19.42
C VAL A 36 -9.47 -14.93 20.47
N PRO A 37 -8.84 -16.12 20.52
CA PRO A 37 -7.75 -16.37 21.45
C PRO A 37 -6.56 -15.43 21.24
N ALA A 38 -5.63 -15.47 22.21
CA ALA A 38 -4.39 -14.72 22.13
C ALA A 38 -3.61 -15.04 20.84
N VAL A 39 -2.90 -14.02 20.34
CA VAL A 39 -2.08 -14.14 19.13
C VAL A 39 -1.05 -15.27 19.28
N PRO A 40 -0.97 -16.22 18.32
CA PRO A 40 0.04 -17.27 18.36
C PRO A 40 1.44 -16.70 18.08
N ALA A 41 2.47 -17.34 18.65
CA ALA A 41 3.87 -16.92 18.50
C ALA A 41 4.33 -16.80 17.03
N SER A 42 3.75 -17.62 16.14
CA SER A 42 4.04 -17.57 14.71
C SER A 42 3.65 -16.22 14.07
N CYS A 43 2.65 -15.53 14.62
CA CYS A 43 2.21 -14.20 14.22
C CYS A 43 2.86 -13.10 15.08
N SER A 44 2.96 -13.26 16.40
CA SER A 44 3.48 -12.18 17.25
C SER A 44 4.98 -11.90 17.05
N ASN A 45 5.74 -12.88 16.55
CA ASN A 45 7.19 -12.74 16.35
C ASN A 45 7.57 -12.02 15.05
N SER A 46 6.61 -11.54 14.25
CA SER A 46 6.91 -10.89 12.97
C SER A 46 6.90 -9.36 13.01
N GLY A 47 6.73 -8.73 14.16
CA GLY A 47 6.91 -7.29 14.31
C GLY A 47 6.25 -6.72 15.55
N LEU A 48 6.08 -5.40 15.59
CA LEU A 48 5.42 -4.72 16.69
C LEU A 48 3.89 -4.97 16.66
N PRO A 49 3.24 -5.13 17.82
CA PRO A 49 1.78 -5.26 17.87
C PRO A 49 1.10 -3.94 17.50
N MET A 50 0.23 -3.98 16.49
CA MET A 50 -0.60 -2.86 16.05
C MET A 50 -2.06 -3.09 16.48
N LEU A 51 -2.25 -3.45 17.75
CA LEU A 51 -3.53 -3.92 18.32
C LEU A 51 -4.35 -2.84 19.03
N THR A 52 -3.90 -1.58 18.99
CA THR A 52 -4.61 -0.43 19.56
C THR A 52 -4.52 0.73 18.59
N ALA A 53 -5.47 1.66 18.65
CA ALA A 53 -5.45 2.85 17.77
C ALA A 53 -4.15 3.66 17.93
N THR A 54 -3.61 3.74 19.14
CA THR A 54 -2.31 4.41 19.40
C THR A 54 -1.14 3.68 18.75
N ALA A 55 -1.08 2.35 18.86
CA ALA A 55 0.00 1.57 18.26
C ALA A 55 -0.10 1.52 16.74
N LEU A 56 -1.33 1.42 16.22
CA LEU A 56 -1.65 1.46 14.79
C LEU A 56 -1.48 2.86 14.19
N ARG A 57 -1.63 3.91 15.01
CA ARG A 57 -1.71 5.33 14.62
C ARG A 57 -2.90 5.68 13.73
N SER A 58 -3.93 4.86 13.74
CA SER A 58 -5.21 5.08 13.07
C SER A 58 -6.30 4.26 13.76
N ASN A 59 -7.57 4.46 13.36
CA ASN A 59 -8.69 3.63 13.84
C ASN A 59 -8.89 2.36 12.99
N GLY A 60 -8.11 2.19 11.92
CA GLY A 60 -8.26 1.11 10.95
C GLY A 60 -7.43 1.36 9.70
N ILE A 61 -7.34 0.34 8.84
CA ILE A 61 -6.65 0.40 7.56
C ILE A 61 -7.66 0.08 6.47
N LEU A 62 -7.80 0.98 5.50
CA LEU A 62 -8.57 0.73 4.29
C LEU A 62 -7.60 0.26 3.20
N GLY A 63 -7.55 -1.04 2.94
CA GLY A 63 -6.72 -1.61 1.89
C GLY A 63 -7.36 -1.42 0.51
N VAL A 64 -6.79 -0.55 -0.31
CA VAL A 64 -7.22 -0.28 -1.71
C VAL A 64 -6.15 -0.70 -2.72
N GLY A 65 -5.44 -1.79 -2.41
CA GLY A 65 -4.42 -2.37 -3.27
C GLY A 65 -5.00 -3.00 -4.54
N PRO A 66 -4.14 -3.49 -5.45
CA PRO A 66 -4.56 -3.95 -6.77
C PRO A 66 -5.26 -5.31 -6.78
N PHE A 67 -5.53 -5.92 -5.63
CA PHE A 67 -6.11 -7.25 -5.50
C PHE A 67 -7.46 -7.22 -4.79
N THR A 68 -8.33 -8.17 -5.13
CA THR A 68 -9.67 -8.31 -4.53
C THR A 68 -9.59 -8.86 -3.11
N ALA A 69 -8.68 -9.80 -2.87
CA ALA A 69 -8.40 -10.39 -1.56
C ALA A 69 -6.95 -10.16 -1.15
N ASP A 70 -6.69 -10.13 0.15
CA ASP A 70 -5.35 -9.87 0.70
C ASP A 70 -4.31 -10.94 0.36
N CYS A 71 -4.71 -12.21 0.24
CA CYS A 71 -3.82 -13.35 -0.02
C CYS A 71 -4.12 -14.12 -1.32
N GLY A 72 -5.39 -14.20 -1.71
CA GLY A 72 -5.84 -14.91 -2.89
C GLY A 72 -5.67 -16.44 -2.81
N SER A 73 -5.37 -17.05 -3.96
CA SER A 73 -5.37 -18.52 -4.14
C SER A 73 -4.39 -19.25 -3.22
N GLY A 74 -3.25 -18.64 -2.88
CA GLY A 74 -2.24 -19.23 -1.99
C GLY A 74 -2.82 -19.62 -0.63
N CYS A 75 -3.61 -18.73 -0.01
CA CYS A 75 -4.28 -19.02 1.25
C CYS A 75 -5.50 -19.95 1.09
N ALA A 76 -6.07 -20.06 -0.10
CA ALA A 76 -7.16 -21.00 -0.34
C ALA A 76 -6.66 -22.45 -0.41
N THR A 77 -5.43 -22.67 -0.91
CA THR A 77 -4.88 -24.03 -1.12
C THR A 77 -3.81 -24.44 -0.10
N THR A 78 -3.20 -23.48 0.60
CA THR A 78 -2.11 -23.76 1.54
C THR A 78 -2.28 -22.96 2.82
N ALA A 79 -2.08 -23.61 3.96
CA ALA A 79 -2.10 -22.98 5.28
C ALA A 79 -0.82 -22.13 5.48
N LEU A 80 -0.76 -20.98 4.81
CA LEU A 80 0.38 -20.10 4.85
C LEU A 80 0.54 -19.48 6.25
N PRO A 81 1.77 -19.43 6.80
CA PRO A 81 2.00 -18.79 8.09
C PRO A 81 1.66 -17.29 8.02
N ARG A 82 1.11 -16.74 9.11
CA ARG A 82 0.86 -15.30 9.32
C ARG A 82 -0.24 -14.69 8.44
N TRP A 83 -1.06 -15.51 7.80
CA TRP A 83 -2.22 -15.08 7.03
C TRP A 83 -3.51 -15.39 7.80
N TYR A 84 -3.97 -16.64 7.71
CA TYR A 84 -5.22 -17.08 8.32
C TYR A 84 -4.97 -18.18 9.32
N TYR A 85 -5.79 -18.18 10.36
CA TYR A 85 -5.68 -19.11 11.48
C TYR A 85 -7.05 -19.67 11.81
N SER A 86 -7.09 -20.97 12.09
CA SER A 86 -8.24 -21.62 12.72
C SER A 86 -7.95 -21.78 14.20
N CYS A 87 -8.88 -21.35 15.04
CA CYS A 87 -8.75 -21.36 16.48
C CYS A 87 -9.72 -22.38 17.11
N THR A 88 -9.19 -23.42 17.72
CA THR A 88 -9.97 -24.47 18.41
C THR A 88 -9.47 -24.62 19.84
N SER A 89 -10.37 -24.61 20.82
CA SER A 89 -10.04 -24.78 22.25
C SER A 89 -8.95 -23.82 22.75
N GLY A 90 -8.96 -22.57 22.27
CA GLY A 90 -8.01 -21.54 22.69
C GLY A 90 -6.65 -21.55 21.98
N ALA A 91 -6.38 -22.53 21.10
CA ALA A 91 -5.16 -22.58 20.30
C ALA A 91 -5.44 -22.22 18.85
N CYS A 92 -4.61 -21.38 18.25
CA CYS A 92 -4.72 -20.95 16.86
C CYS A 92 -3.55 -21.48 16.02
N VAL A 93 -3.85 -22.14 14.91
CA VAL A 93 -2.86 -22.66 13.95
C VAL A 93 -3.16 -22.14 12.56
N SER A 94 -2.13 -21.99 11.72
CA SER A 94 -2.32 -21.56 10.34
C SER A 94 -3.31 -22.47 9.63
N ALA A 95 -4.21 -21.89 8.84
CA ALA A 95 -5.25 -22.62 8.13
C ALA A 95 -5.44 -22.05 6.72
N THR A 96 -6.05 -22.85 5.85
CA THR A 96 -6.56 -22.34 4.57
C THR A 96 -7.83 -21.54 4.79
N LEU A 97 -8.08 -20.56 3.93
CA LEU A 97 -9.32 -19.80 3.90
C LEU A 97 -9.78 -19.58 2.45
N PRO A 98 -11.02 -19.94 2.07
CA PRO A 98 -11.53 -19.69 0.72
C PRO A 98 -11.44 -18.22 0.34
N VAL A 99 -11.11 -17.90 -0.91
CA VAL A 99 -10.90 -16.51 -1.38
C VAL A 99 -12.09 -15.61 -1.04
N ALA A 100 -13.32 -16.10 -1.21
CA ALA A 100 -14.55 -15.34 -0.90
C ALA A 100 -14.71 -14.97 0.59
N GLN A 101 -13.93 -15.56 1.49
CA GLN A 101 -13.94 -15.29 2.94
C GLN A 101 -12.68 -14.54 3.40
N GLN A 102 -11.72 -14.29 2.51
CA GLN A 102 -10.50 -13.56 2.85
C GLN A 102 -10.78 -12.06 2.96
N VAL A 103 -9.99 -11.34 3.77
CA VAL A 103 -10.08 -9.89 3.93
C VAL A 103 -10.04 -9.25 2.55
N THR A 104 -11.10 -8.50 2.24
CA THR A 104 -11.41 -8.07 0.88
C THR A 104 -11.10 -6.58 0.70
N ASN A 105 -10.55 -6.20 -0.45
CA ASN A 105 -10.54 -4.80 -0.87
C ASN A 105 -12.01 -4.37 -1.13
N PRO A 106 -12.60 -3.51 -0.28
CA PRO A 106 -14.03 -3.21 -0.36
C PRO A 106 -14.42 -2.57 -1.69
N VAL A 107 -13.51 -1.84 -2.36
CA VAL A 107 -13.81 -1.21 -3.65
C VAL A 107 -14.21 -2.25 -4.69
N SER A 108 -13.62 -3.45 -4.65
CA SER A 108 -13.96 -4.53 -5.59
C SER A 108 -15.39 -5.07 -5.44
N ASN A 109 -16.06 -4.78 -4.32
CA ASN A 109 -17.42 -5.21 -4.02
C ASN A 109 -18.50 -4.14 -4.32
N PHE A 110 -18.12 -2.96 -4.81
CA PHE A 110 -19.11 -1.97 -5.22
C PHE A 110 -19.89 -2.42 -6.47
N ALA A 111 -21.11 -1.90 -6.62
CA ALA A 111 -21.96 -2.18 -7.78
C ALA A 111 -21.47 -1.45 -9.05
N THR A 112 -20.95 -0.24 -8.86
CA THR A 112 -20.28 0.60 -9.85
C THR A 112 -18.92 1.03 -9.31
N ASP A 113 -18.07 1.65 -10.14
CA ASP A 113 -16.80 2.24 -9.68
C ASP A 113 -15.86 1.24 -8.95
N ASN A 114 -15.97 -0.04 -9.30
CA ASN A 114 -15.34 -1.17 -8.61
C ASN A 114 -14.05 -1.67 -9.29
N ASN A 115 -13.59 -0.96 -10.32
CA ASN A 115 -12.45 -1.37 -11.14
C ASN A 115 -11.10 -0.76 -10.68
N GLY A 116 -11.11 0.10 -9.67
CA GLY A 116 -9.90 0.67 -9.09
C GLY A 116 -10.15 1.95 -8.31
N VAL A 117 -9.06 2.63 -7.97
CA VAL A 117 -9.09 3.95 -7.31
C VAL A 117 -8.12 4.92 -7.99
N LEU A 118 -8.44 6.21 -7.92
CA LEU A 118 -7.55 7.33 -8.19
C LEU A 118 -7.27 8.06 -6.88
N ILE A 119 -6.01 8.14 -6.46
CA ILE A 119 -5.56 9.01 -5.37
C ILE A 119 -4.94 10.28 -5.98
N GLU A 120 -5.44 11.43 -5.55
CA GLU A 120 -4.95 12.74 -5.99
C GLU A 120 -4.67 13.61 -4.75
N LEU A 121 -3.39 13.88 -4.51
CA LEU A 121 -2.91 14.76 -3.43
C LEU A 121 -2.22 15.99 -4.04
N PRO A 122 -2.37 17.19 -3.47
CA PRO A 122 -1.62 18.35 -3.92
C PRO A 122 -0.12 18.16 -3.68
N ALA A 123 0.68 18.93 -4.41
CA ALA A 123 2.12 18.98 -4.19
C ALA A 123 2.43 19.54 -2.79
N VAL A 124 3.49 19.02 -2.17
CA VAL A 124 3.97 19.44 -0.85
C VAL A 124 5.38 19.98 -0.99
N ALA A 125 5.63 21.17 -0.43
CA ALA A 125 6.94 21.80 -0.45
C ALA A 125 7.99 20.96 0.27
N ASP A 126 9.28 21.16 -0.04
CA ASP A 126 10.39 20.41 0.54
C ASP A 126 10.52 20.55 2.06
N THR A 127 9.95 21.61 2.65
CA THR A 127 9.87 21.82 4.10
C THR A 127 8.70 21.07 4.75
N GLY A 128 7.89 20.38 3.95
CA GLY A 128 6.67 19.71 4.38
C GLY A 128 5.47 20.63 4.59
N ALA A 129 4.37 20.02 5.02
CA ALA A 129 3.14 20.69 5.43
C ALA A 129 2.53 20.02 6.67
N SER A 130 1.85 20.82 7.50
CA SER A 130 1.21 20.31 8.71
C SER A 130 0.04 19.38 8.41
N SER A 131 -0.66 19.61 7.29
CA SER A 131 -1.74 18.78 6.78
C SER A 131 -1.83 18.88 5.26
N VAL A 132 -2.37 17.84 4.64
CA VAL A 132 -2.68 17.78 3.22
C VAL A 132 -4.09 17.23 3.08
N SER A 133 -4.89 17.87 2.22
CA SER A 133 -6.21 17.37 1.83
C SER A 133 -6.19 17.07 0.34
N GLY A 134 -6.70 15.90 -0.01
CA GLY A 134 -6.83 15.46 -1.39
C GLY A 134 -8.01 14.51 -1.51
N THR A 135 -8.07 13.73 -2.59
CA THR A 135 -9.19 12.84 -2.87
C THR A 135 -8.73 11.42 -3.14
N MET A 136 -9.62 10.48 -2.80
CA MET A 136 -9.62 9.14 -3.37
C MET A 136 -10.93 9.00 -4.13
N THR A 137 -10.86 8.88 -5.45
CA THR A 137 -12.02 8.69 -6.32
C THR A 137 -12.14 7.21 -6.65
N PHE A 138 -13.33 6.64 -6.48
CA PHE A 138 -13.59 5.26 -6.86
C PHE A 138 -13.81 5.16 -8.37
N GLY A 139 -13.38 4.03 -8.95
CA GLY A 139 -13.44 3.77 -10.37
C GLY A 139 -12.30 4.40 -11.18
N ILE A 140 -12.07 3.81 -12.35
CA ILE A 140 -11.12 4.26 -13.37
C ILE A 140 -11.86 4.32 -14.70
N GLY A 141 -11.97 5.53 -15.25
CA GLY A 141 -12.66 5.81 -16.50
C GLY A 141 -14.18 5.62 -16.47
N SER A 142 -14.76 5.34 -15.31
CA SER A 142 -16.20 5.16 -15.13
C SER A 142 -16.97 6.49 -15.06
N GLN A 143 -16.29 7.58 -14.74
CA GLN A 143 -16.84 8.92 -14.58
C GLN A 143 -15.91 9.97 -15.21
N SER A 144 -16.40 11.19 -15.43
CA SER A 144 -15.61 12.23 -16.10
C SER A 144 -14.38 12.70 -15.32
N ASN A 145 -14.35 12.54 -14.00
CA ASN A 145 -13.26 12.98 -13.11
C ASN A 145 -12.20 11.91 -12.81
N ASN A 146 -12.37 10.67 -13.29
CA ASN A 146 -11.44 9.57 -13.05
C ASN A 146 -10.90 8.95 -14.36
N GLN A 147 -10.87 9.74 -15.44
CA GLN A 147 -10.24 9.35 -16.70
C GLN A 147 -8.71 9.27 -16.55
N LEU A 148 -8.09 8.28 -17.19
CA LEU A 148 -6.63 8.06 -17.17
C LEU A 148 -5.85 9.16 -17.91
N GLU A 149 -6.47 9.79 -18.92
CA GLU A 149 -5.84 10.82 -19.74
C GLU A 149 -4.49 10.37 -20.32
N SER A 150 -3.39 11.04 -19.97
CA SER A 150 -2.04 10.72 -20.42
C SER A 150 -1.24 9.86 -19.43
N ALA A 151 -1.88 9.30 -18.40
CA ALA A 151 -1.21 8.48 -17.40
C ALA A 151 -0.60 7.23 -18.05
N GLN A 152 0.67 6.95 -17.75
CA GLN A 152 1.35 5.77 -18.29
C GLN A 152 0.93 4.53 -17.50
N VAL A 153 0.30 3.58 -18.17
CA VAL A 153 -0.09 2.30 -17.57
C VAL A 153 1.13 1.40 -17.41
N LEU A 154 1.37 0.96 -16.17
CA LEU A 154 2.45 0.07 -15.74
C LEU A 154 1.83 -1.16 -15.06
N PRO A 155 1.57 -2.24 -15.83
CA PRO A 155 1.04 -3.49 -15.28
C PRO A 155 1.99 -4.09 -14.25
N GLY A 156 1.43 -4.47 -13.10
CA GLY A 156 2.16 -5.17 -12.06
C GLY A 156 2.30 -6.66 -12.37
N ASN A 157 3.04 -7.37 -11.53
CA ASN A 157 2.98 -8.82 -11.51
C ASN A 157 1.57 -9.28 -11.10
N GLY A 158 0.97 -10.21 -11.84
CA GLY A 158 -0.41 -10.66 -11.59
C GLY A 158 -0.63 -11.40 -10.27
N VAL A 159 0.42 -11.73 -9.52
CA VAL A 159 0.33 -12.42 -8.21
C VAL A 159 0.75 -11.51 -7.06
N THR A 160 1.78 -10.67 -7.27
CA THR A 160 2.34 -9.83 -6.19
C THR A 160 2.01 -8.35 -6.33
N GLY A 161 1.56 -7.91 -7.51
CA GLY A 161 1.29 -6.52 -7.83
C GLY A 161 2.58 -5.71 -8.05
N PHE A 162 3.75 -6.33 -7.95
CA PHE A 162 5.02 -5.61 -8.04
C PHE A 162 5.31 -5.13 -9.45
N VAL A 163 5.83 -3.92 -9.51
CA VAL A 163 6.53 -3.34 -10.66
C VAL A 163 8.03 -3.49 -10.45
N LYS A 164 8.82 -3.19 -11.48
CA LYS A 164 10.29 -3.12 -11.35
C LYS A 164 10.71 -1.66 -11.23
N THR A 165 11.72 -1.38 -10.41
CA THR A 165 12.38 -0.06 -10.39
C THR A 165 13.84 -0.19 -10.79
N MET A 166 14.27 0.59 -11.78
CA MET A 166 15.67 0.75 -12.15
C MET A 166 16.24 1.97 -11.46
N PHE A 167 17.26 1.77 -10.63
CA PHE A 167 17.89 2.84 -9.86
C PHE A 167 19.37 2.52 -9.61
N GLN A 168 20.26 3.49 -9.84
CA GLN A 168 21.72 3.37 -9.65
C GLN A 168 22.32 2.13 -10.35
N GLY A 169 21.91 1.88 -11.60
CA GLY A 169 22.40 0.75 -12.41
C GLY A 169 21.89 -0.63 -11.97
N SER A 170 21.02 -0.70 -10.96
CA SER A 170 20.41 -1.94 -10.47
C SER A 170 18.92 -2.01 -10.80
N THR A 171 18.38 -3.23 -10.93
CA THR A 171 16.95 -3.48 -11.10
C THR A 171 16.37 -4.14 -9.86
N TYR A 172 15.36 -3.49 -9.26
CA TYR A 172 14.65 -3.97 -8.09
C TYR A 172 13.30 -4.55 -8.52
N ALA A 173 13.22 -5.89 -8.61
CA ALA A 173 12.02 -6.58 -9.09
C ALA A 173 10.86 -6.60 -8.07
N THR A 174 11.18 -6.37 -6.80
CA THR A 174 10.22 -6.16 -5.73
C THR A 174 10.05 -4.66 -5.55
N SER A 175 9.30 -4.00 -6.43
CA SER A 175 8.95 -2.58 -6.22
C SER A 175 7.45 -2.40 -6.20
N PHE A 176 6.99 -1.45 -5.39
CA PHE A 176 5.56 -1.22 -5.16
C PHE A 176 5.28 0.25 -4.88
N ILE A 177 4.03 0.64 -5.10
CA ILE A 177 3.52 1.99 -4.87
C ILE A 177 2.55 1.91 -3.71
N ASP A 178 2.92 2.52 -2.58
CA ASP A 178 2.27 2.28 -1.29
C ASP A 178 1.94 3.60 -0.58
N SER A 179 0.67 4.01 -0.64
CA SER A 179 0.21 5.21 0.07
C SER A 179 0.29 5.07 1.60
N GLY A 180 0.48 3.87 2.14
CA GLY A 180 0.60 3.59 3.57
C GLY A 180 2.02 3.81 4.12
N SER A 181 3.04 3.79 3.28
CA SER A 181 4.42 4.10 3.68
C SER A 181 4.63 5.60 3.80
N ASN A 182 5.11 6.07 4.95
CA ASN A 182 5.26 7.52 5.22
C ASN A 182 6.47 8.18 4.53
N GLY A 183 7.32 7.39 3.89
CA GLY A 183 8.55 7.83 3.22
C GLY A 183 8.85 6.97 1.99
N LEU A 184 9.82 7.38 1.19
CA LEU A 184 10.39 6.52 0.14
C LEU A 184 11.42 5.58 0.77
N PHE A 185 11.41 4.30 0.43
CA PHE A 185 12.43 3.37 0.93
C PHE A 185 13.14 2.65 -0.21
N PHE A 186 14.46 2.82 -0.30
CA PHE A 186 15.24 2.26 -1.41
C PHE A 186 16.72 2.03 -1.02
N PRO A 187 17.45 1.19 -1.77
CA PRO A 187 18.85 0.91 -1.45
C PRO A 187 19.75 2.04 -1.95
N LEU A 188 20.42 2.73 -1.04
CA LEU A 188 21.44 3.72 -1.36
C LEU A 188 22.48 3.83 -0.23
N THR A 189 23.57 3.08 -0.35
CA THR A 189 24.62 2.99 0.69
C THR A 189 25.54 4.21 0.75
N SER A 190 25.60 5.01 -0.32
CA SER A 190 26.41 6.22 -0.38
C SER A 190 25.78 7.42 0.34
N MET A 191 24.51 7.32 0.72
CA MET A 191 23.79 8.40 1.40
C MET A 191 23.90 8.24 2.92
N PRO A 192 24.33 9.27 3.67
CA PRO A 192 24.40 9.20 5.13
C PRO A 192 23.03 8.89 5.73
N GLY A 193 22.99 8.00 6.73
CA GLY A 193 21.78 7.65 7.48
C GLY A 193 21.78 8.23 8.90
N CYS A 194 20.57 8.35 9.47
CA CYS A 194 20.32 8.82 10.83
C CYS A 194 19.20 7.97 11.45
N GLY A 195 19.55 6.77 11.93
CA GLY A 195 18.57 5.77 12.33
C GLY A 195 17.97 5.09 11.11
N VAL A 196 16.64 5.16 10.96
CA VAL A 196 15.90 4.55 9.84
C VAL A 196 15.70 5.50 8.65
N TRP A 197 16.29 6.70 8.69
CA TRP A 197 16.12 7.74 7.66
C TRP A 197 17.43 8.11 7.01
N PHE A 198 17.37 8.67 5.81
CA PHE A 198 18.49 9.36 5.19
C PHE A 198 18.67 10.77 5.77
N CYS A 199 19.92 11.20 5.90
CA CYS A 199 20.33 12.49 6.41
C CYS A 199 21.49 13.08 5.60
N PRO A 200 21.29 13.38 4.30
CA PRO A 200 22.31 14.08 3.53
C PRO A 200 22.58 15.48 4.10
N THR A 201 23.77 16.03 3.84
CA THR A 201 24.17 17.39 4.27
C THR A 201 23.46 18.50 3.49
N ALA A 202 22.99 18.19 2.28
CA ALA A 202 22.15 19.04 1.45
C ALA A 202 21.09 18.18 0.73
N PRO A 203 19.89 18.71 0.44
CA PRO A 203 18.88 17.99 -0.32
C PRO A 203 19.44 17.42 -1.62
N GLN A 204 19.09 16.17 -1.92
CA GLN A 204 19.53 15.48 -3.13
C GLN A 204 18.35 15.27 -4.08
N SER A 205 18.54 15.54 -5.37
CA SER A 205 17.58 15.16 -6.40
C SER A 205 18.05 13.87 -7.07
N LEU A 206 17.21 12.86 -7.05
CA LEU A 206 17.48 11.51 -7.56
C LEU A 206 16.46 11.16 -8.64
N THR A 207 16.81 10.24 -9.52
CA THR A 207 15.90 9.74 -10.56
C THR A 207 15.97 8.23 -10.63
N ALA A 208 14.80 7.59 -10.71
CA ALA A 208 14.65 6.17 -10.97
C ALA A 208 13.62 5.97 -12.08
N SER A 209 13.58 4.79 -12.69
CA SER A 209 12.55 4.46 -13.68
C SER A 209 11.73 3.26 -13.23
N ILE A 210 10.41 3.41 -13.24
CA ILE A 210 9.46 2.35 -12.91
C ILE A 210 9.09 1.65 -14.21
N THR A 211 9.06 0.32 -14.21
CA THR A 211 8.79 -0.51 -15.39
C THR A 211 7.72 -1.55 -15.08
N GLY A 212 6.67 -1.56 -15.91
CA GLY A 212 5.61 -2.57 -15.87
C GLY A 212 6.04 -3.89 -16.51
N THR A 213 5.23 -4.94 -16.33
CA THR A 213 5.48 -6.26 -16.96
C THR A 213 5.37 -6.23 -18.48
N ASN A 214 4.71 -5.22 -19.05
CA ASN A 214 4.65 -4.91 -20.48
C ASN A 214 5.89 -4.16 -21.02
N ALA A 215 6.94 -3.98 -20.21
CA ALA A 215 8.14 -3.20 -20.51
C ALA A 215 7.92 -1.69 -20.74
N ALA A 216 6.70 -1.16 -20.57
CA ALA A 216 6.49 0.28 -20.49
C ALA A 216 7.24 0.84 -19.29
N THR A 217 7.80 2.05 -19.43
CA THR A 217 8.63 2.65 -18.39
C THR A 217 8.34 4.14 -18.22
N THR A 218 8.39 4.59 -16.96
CA THR A 218 8.24 6.00 -16.59
C THR A 218 9.41 6.40 -15.70
N SER A 219 10.11 7.48 -16.05
CA SER A 219 11.13 8.06 -15.19
C SER A 219 10.49 8.97 -14.14
N VAL A 220 10.94 8.83 -12.90
CA VAL A 220 10.44 9.57 -11.74
C VAL A 220 11.62 10.25 -11.05
N THR A 221 11.56 11.57 -11.00
CA THR A 221 12.49 12.39 -10.21
C THR A 221 11.88 12.68 -8.84
N PHE A 222 12.69 12.54 -7.79
CA PHE A 222 12.28 12.75 -6.40
C PHE A 222 13.42 13.36 -5.59
N ALA A 223 13.06 14.12 -4.56
CA ALA A 223 14.01 14.74 -3.64
C ALA A 223 14.19 13.89 -2.39
N VAL A 224 15.38 13.95 -1.79
CA VAL A 224 15.69 13.40 -0.47
C VAL A 224 16.22 14.50 0.42
N GLY A 225 15.44 14.85 1.45
CA GLY A 225 15.81 15.83 2.47
C GLY A 225 16.55 15.20 3.64
N ASN A 226 17.03 16.04 4.55
CA ASN A 226 17.61 15.57 5.80
C ASN A 226 16.50 15.19 6.78
N GLY A 227 16.40 13.91 7.14
CA GLY A 227 15.34 13.42 8.03
C GLY A 227 15.24 14.15 9.37
N LEU A 228 16.37 14.47 10.01
CA LEU A 228 16.38 15.21 11.28
C LEU A 228 15.80 16.62 11.12
N SER A 229 16.21 17.33 10.06
CA SER A 229 15.68 18.66 9.76
C SER A 229 14.18 18.62 9.44
N LEU A 230 13.72 17.60 8.70
CA LEU A 230 12.31 17.44 8.36
C LEU A 230 11.45 17.21 9.61
N PHE A 231 11.84 16.32 10.52
CA PHE A 231 11.09 16.12 11.77
C PHE A 231 11.12 17.33 12.69
N ALA A 232 12.20 18.12 12.68
CA ALA A 232 12.28 19.35 13.46
C ALA A 232 11.25 20.41 13.03
N THR A 233 10.67 20.31 11.83
CA THR A 233 9.59 21.21 11.39
C THR A 233 8.28 20.99 12.12
N GLY A 234 8.05 19.79 12.69
CA GLY A 234 6.76 19.39 13.25
C GLY A 234 5.66 19.13 12.21
N ASN A 235 6.00 19.11 10.91
CA ASN A 235 5.06 18.80 9.84
C ASN A 235 4.75 17.29 9.74
N ASN A 236 3.56 16.97 9.22
CA ASN A 236 3.10 15.59 9.05
C ASN A 236 3.27 15.07 7.62
N ALA A 237 3.10 15.95 6.63
CA ALA A 237 3.30 15.63 5.22
C ALA A 237 4.72 16.04 4.81
N LEU A 238 5.56 15.06 4.49
CA LEU A 238 6.95 15.27 4.12
C LEU A 238 7.19 14.67 2.72
N SER A 239 7.38 15.51 1.70
CA SER A 239 7.49 15.08 0.29
C SER A 239 8.84 14.50 -0.12
N ASN A 240 9.83 14.61 0.75
CA ASN A 240 11.21 14.21 0.50
C ASN A 240 11.80 13.39 1.67
N LEU A 241 10.94 12.83 2.53
CA LEU A 241 11.36 11.88 3.56
C LEU A 241 11.67 10.54 2.89
N ALA A 242 12.86 10.03 3.14
CA ALA A 242 13.29 8.74 2.63
C ALA A 242 14.20 7.99 3.61
N GLY A 243 14.26 6.67 3.48
CA GLY A 243 15.08 5.79 4.29
C GLY A 243 15.68 4.63 3.50
N PRO A 244 16.68 3.94 4.06
CA PRO A 244 17.30 2.79 3.41
C PRO A 244 16.34 1.59 3.38
N ALA A 245 16.32 0.90 2.24
CA ALA A 245 15.74 -0.44 2.09
C ALA A 245 16.77 -1.43 1.53
N ASN A 246 16.46 -2.73 1.64
CA ASN A 246 17.29 -3.80 1.10
C ASN A 246 16.50 -4.60 0.07
N GLY A 247 16.93 -4.56 -1.20
CA GLY A 247 16.42 -5.41 -2.26
C GLY A 247 15.05 -5.04 -2.84
N TYR A 248 14.46 -3.91 -2.42
CA TYR A 248 13.19 -3.41 -2.93
C TYR A 248 13.19 -1.89 -3.05
N PHE A 249 12.24 -1.35 -3.82
CA PHE A 249 11.93 0.07 -3.88
C PHE A 249 10.46 0.29 -3.49
N ASP A 250 10.25 1.00 -2.38
CA ASP A 250 8.94 1.40 -1.89
C ASP A 250 8.68 2.86 -2.25
N TRP A 251 7.77 3.06 -3.20
CA TRP A 251 7.25 4.37 -3.57
C TRP A 251 6.12 4.76 -2.61
N GLY A 252 6.53 5.19 -1.41
CA GLY A 252 5.61 5.59 -0.35
C GLY A 252 4.78 6.84 -0.65
N LEU A 253 4.03 7.32 0.34
CA LEU A 253 3.23 8.55 0.29
C LEU A 253 3.92 9.78 -0.36
N PRO A 254 5.24 10.02 -0.21
CA PRO A 254 5.91 11.09 -0.94
C PRO A 254 5.74 11.04 -2.47
N PHE A 255 5.60 9.83 -3.05
CA PHE A 255 5.33 9.64 -4.47
C PHE A 255 3.96 10.21 -4.88
N PHE A 256 2.97 10.21 -3.99
CA PHE A 256 1.61 10.64 -4.32
C PHE A 256 1.43 12.16 -4.31
N TYR A 257 2.28 12.92 -3.61
CA TYR A 257 2.15 14.38 -3.57
C TYR A 257 2.37 15.00 -4.94
N GLY A 258 1.36 15.73 -5.43
CA GLY A 258 1.38 16.38 -6.74
C GLY A 258 1.18 15.41 -7.91
N ARG A 259 0.72 14.18 -7.65
CA ARG A 259 0.46 13.16 -8.69
C ARG A 259 -0.96 12.64 -8.61
N ARG A 260 -1.48 12.28 -9.79
CA ARG A 260 -2.67 11.45 -9.96
C ARG A 260 -2.20 10.01 -10.05
N VAL A 261 -2.51 9.20 -9.06
CA VAL A 261 -2.05 7.81 -9.01
C VAL A 261 -3.26 6.88 -9.04
N PHE A 262 -3.35 6.11 -10.11
CA PHE A 262 -4.39 5.12 -10.30
C PHE A 262 -3.89 3.74 -9.87
N THR A 263 -4.75 2.99 -9.19
CA THR A 263 -4.53 1.57 -8.84
C THR A 263 -5.70 0.77 -9.38
N ALA A 264 -5.48 -0.01 -10.43
CA ALA A 264 -6.50 -0.87 -11.03
C ALA A 264 -6.54 -2.23 -10.33
N ILE A 265 -7.76 -2.69 -10.04
CA ILE A 265 -8.00 -3.97 -9.37
C ILE A 265 -7.91 -5.10 -10.38
N GLU A 266 -7.31 -6.22 -9.97
CA GLU A 266 -7.14 -7.44 -10.77
C GLU A 266 -8.44 -7.88 -11.46
N ALA A 267 -8.33 -8.33 -12.71
CA ALA A 267 -9.43 -8.84 -13.53
C ALA A 267 -10.59 -7.86 -13.79
N GLN A 268 -10.63 -6.69 -13.15
CA GLN A 268 -11.65 -5.66 -13.40
C GLN A 268 -11.34 -4.92 -14.69
N VAL A 269 -12.38 -4.65 -15.47
CA VAL A 269 -12.25 -3.97 -16.76
C VAL A 269 -12.08 -2.47 -16.55
N THR A 270 -11.03 -1.89 -17.14
CA THR A 270 -10.82 -0.45 -17.24
C THR A 270 -10.69 -0.04 -18.72
N PRO A 271 -10.62 1.26 -19.05
CA PRO A 271 -10.38 1.70 -20.42
C PRO A 271 -9.09 1.16 -21.06
N GLU A 272 -8.06 0.86 -20.25
CA GLU A 272 -6.73 0.43 -20.72
C GLU A 272 -6.50 -1.09 -20.54
N GLY A 273 -7.58 -1.84 -20.32
CA GLY A 273 -7.54 -3.29 -20.13
C GLY A 273 -7.78 -3.72 -18.68
N GLN A 274 -7.54 -4.99 -18.39
CA GLN A 274 -7.76 -5.52 -17.05
C GLN A 274 -6.58 -5.23 -16.12
N GLY A 275 -6.85 -4.95 -14.84
CA GLY A 275 -5.83 -4.92 -13.80
C GLY A 275 -5.19 -6.29 -13.54
N PRO A 276 -4.15 -6.38 -12.69
CA PRO A 276 -3.65 -5.31 -11.83
C PRO A 276 -2.61 -4.41 -12.52
N TYR A 277 -2.77 -3.10 -12.39
CA TYR A 277 -1.77 -2.13 -12.85
C TYR A 277 -1.81 -0.85 -12.02
N TYR A 278 -0.73 -0.08 -12.12
CA TYR A 278 -0.70 1.32 -11.70
C TYR A 278 -0.64 2.23 -12.92
N ALA A 279 -1.18 3.44 -12.82
CA ALA A 279 -0.99 4.46 -13.84
C ALA A 279 -0.81 5.83 -13.20
N PHE A 280 0.06 6.66 -13.78
CA PHE A 280 0.35 8.03 -13.35
C PHE A 280 1.14 8.78 -14.44
#